data_AF-A0A1H7AJY5-F1
#
_entry.id   AF-A0A1H7AJY5-F1
#
_cell.length_a   1.000
_cell.length_b   1.000
_cell.length_c   1.000
_cell.angle_alpha   90.00
_cell.angle_beta   90.00
_cell.angle_gamma   90.00
#
_symmetry.space_group_name_H-M   'P 1'
#
loop_
_entity.id
_entity.type
_entity.pdbx_description
1 polymer ?
#
loop_
_entity_poly.entity_id
_entity_poly.type
_entity_poly.pdbx_seq_one_letter_code
_entity_poly.pdbx_strand_id
1 'polypeptide(L)'
;MRQHATELIVTSPGQGLHEFTRDVTGWVTSTGVDQGLLTLFIRHTSASLLIQENAAPAARRDLERYLARIAPESRDYEHDDEGPDDMPAHLRAALTATSLSIPVVGGRPVLGTWQGIYLFEHRRAAHRRQIALHLIGE
;
A
#
# COMPACT_ATOMS: atom_id res chain seq x y z
N MET A 1 -0.64 18.99 20.50
CA MET A 1 -0.75 17.93 19.49
C MET A 1 -0.54 18.53 18.11
N ARG A 2 0.54 18.13 17.44
CA ARG A 2 0.92 18.52 16.08
C ARG A 2 0.18 17.66 15.07
N GLN A 3 -0.10 18.21 13.90
CA GLN A 3 -0.68 17.49 12.77
C GLN A 3 0.07 17.83 11.50
N HIS A 4 0.43 16.80 10.75
CA HIS A 4 1.10 16.91 9.46
C HIS A 4 0.34 16.08 8.45
N ALA A 5 0.18 16.60 7.24
CA ALA A 5 -0.42 15.88 6.13
C ALA A 5 0.42 16.08 4.87
N THR A 6 0.52 15.04 4.04
CA THR A 6 1.12 15.12 2.71
C THR A 6 0.48 14.10 1.78
N GLU A 7 0.82 14.17 0.50
CA GLU A 7 0.56 13.11 -0.46
C GLU A 7 1.88 12.53 -0.95
N LEU A 8 1.95 11.21 -1.04
CA LEU A 8 3.00 10.50 -1.77
C LEU A 8 2.44 9.94 -3.07
N ILE A 9 3.23 10.06 -4.14
CA ILE A 9 2.96 9.39 -5.41
C ILE A 9 3.92 8.20 -5.53
N VAL A 10 3.37 7.00 -5.51
CA VAL A 10 4.13 5.76 -5.75
C VAL A 10 3.87 5.32 -7.19
N THR A 11 4.94 5.14 -7.96
CA THR A 11 4.83 4.65 -9.35
C THR A 11 4.94 3.13 -9.34
N SER A 12 3.96 2.45 -9.90
CA SER A 12 3.95 1.01 -10.10
C SER A 12 4.19 0.72 -11.59
N PRO A 13 5.28 0.03 -11.99
CA PRO A 13 5.48 -0.37 -13.39
C PRO A 13 4.52 -1.47 -13.85
N GLY A 14 3.78 -2.08 -12.93
CA GLY A 14 2.78 -3.12 -13.18
C GLY A 14 2.43 -3.86 -11.89
N GLN A 15 1.68 -4.95 -12.03
CA GLN A 15 1.16 -5.74 -10.92
C GLN A 15 2.26 -6.22 -9.98
N GLY A 16 2.01 -6.15 -8.67
CA GLY A 16 2.91 -6.66 -7.64
C GLY A 16 3.05 -5.75 -6.42
N LEU A 17 3.90 -6.16 -5.48
CA LEU A 17 4.22 -5.39 -4.28
C LEU A 17 5.40 -4.44 -4.51
N HIS A 18 5.12 -3.14 -4.42
CA HIS A 18 6.09 -2.04 -4.55
C HIS A 18 6.35 -1.43 -3.17
N GLU A 19 7.56 -1.60 -2.65
CA GLU A 19 7.90 -1.08 -1.32
C GLU A 19 8.13 0.43 -1.35
N PHE A 20 7.56 1.14 -0.38
CA PHE A 20 7.77 2.58 -0.20
C PHE A 20 8.01 2.97 1.28
N THR A 21 8.48 2.01 2.09
CA THR A 21 8.80 2.17 3.52
C THR A 21 9.73 3.35 3.79
N ARG A 22 10.73 3.55 2.92
CA ARG A 22 11.73 4.61 3.06
C ARG A 22 11.11 5.99 2.91
N ASP A 23 10.21 6.17 1.95
CA ASP A 23 9.54 7.45 1.70
C ASP A 23 8.66 7.84 2.88
N VAL A 24 7.89 6.88 3.42
CA VAL A 24 7.09 7.07 4.63
C VAL A 24 7.96 7.44 5.82
N THR A 25 9.03 6.67 6.07
CA THR A 25 9.92 6.89 7.22
C THR A 25 10.63 8.23 7.13
N GLY A 26 11.08 8.61 5.93
CA GLY A 26 11.70 9.90 5.67
C GLY A 26 10.75 11.07 5.96
N TRP A 27 9.50 10.96 5.50
CA TRP A 27 8.49 11.97 5.80
C TRP A 27 8.19 12.05 7.30
N VAL A 28 7.93 10.93 7.98
CA VAL A 28 7.66 10.92 9.43
C VAL A 28 8.80 11.59 10.20
N THR A 29 10.05 11.21 9.90
CA THR A 29 11.23 11.81 10.55
C THR A 29 11.28 13.32 10.33
N SER A 30 10.94 13.80 9.13
CA SER A 30 10.94 15.24 8.81
C SER A 30 9.90 16.07 9.55
N THR A 31 8.83 15.46 10.06
CA THR A 31 7.81 16.16 10.86
C THR A 31 8.28 16.51 12.27
N GLY A 32 9.27 15.76 12.78
CA GLY A 32 9.78 15.85 14.13
C GLY A 32 8.79 15.40 15.22
N VAL A 33 7.65 14.79 14.88
CA VAL A 33 6.71 14.17 15.84
C VAL A 33 7.38 12.96 16.48
N ASP A 34 7.47 12.93 17.81
CA ASP A 34 8.15 11.85 18.54
C ASP A 34 7.21 10.68 18.84
N GLN A 35 5.99 10.98 19.29
CA GLN A 35 4.95 10.00 19.64
C GLN A 35 3.66 10.33 18.89
N GLY A 36 3.05 9.36 18.21
CA GLY A 36 1.81 9.63 17.48
C GLY A 36 1.23 8.44 16.71
N LEU A 37 0.26 8.75 15.86
CA LEU A 37 -0.36 7.80 14.94
C LEU A 37 -0.24 8.29 13.50
N LEU A 38 0.47 7.51 12.69
CA LEU A 38 0.54 7.68 11.24
C LEU A 38 -0.63 6.94 10.60
N THR A 39 -1.38 7.61 9.74
CA THR A 39 -2.37 7.02 8.85
C THR A 39 -1.88 7.14 7.41
N LEU A 40 -1.91 6.03 6.69
CA LEU A 40 -1.68 5.94 5.25
C LEU A 40 -3.00 5.55 4.59
N PHE A 41 -3.48 6.32 3.62
CA PHE A 41 -4.73 6.04 2.92
C PHE A 41 -4.51 6.10 1.40
N ILE A 42 -4.74 4.98 0.71
CA ILE A 42 -4.66 4.97 -0.76
C ILE A 42 -5.96 5.48 -1.36
N ARG A 43 -5.84 6.42 -2.30
CA ARG A 43 -6.98 7.07 -2.98
C ARG A 43 -7.35 6.35 -4.28
N HIS A 44 -7.33 5.01 -4.26
CA HIS A 44 -7.50 4.15 -5.44
C HIS A 44 -8.27 2.88 -5.05
N THR A 45 -9.10 2.38 -5.96
CA THR A 45 -9.96 1.20 -5.74
C THR A 45 -9.46 -0.06 -6.45
N SER A 46 -8.42 0.05 -7.27
CA SER A 46 -7.76 -1.06 -7.98
C SER A 46 -6.33 -1.33 -7.51
N ALA A 47 -5.97 -0.78 -6.34
CA ALA A 47 -4.69 -1.00 -5.67
C ALA A 47 -4.89 -0.89 -4.15
N SER A 48 -3.92 -1.37 -3.38
CA SER A 48 -4.05 -1.50 -1.91
C SER A 48 -2.77 -1.16 -1.19
N LEU A 49 -2.87 -1.05 0.13
CA LEU A 49 -1.74 -0.94 1.05
C LEU A 49 -1.57 -2.24 1.82
N LEU A 50 -0.33 -2.60 2.12
CA LEU A 50 -0.01 -3.75 2.97
C LEU A 50 1.21 -3.49 3.83
N ILE A 51 1.26 -4.17 4.98
CA ILE A 51 2.49 -4.37 5.74
C ILE A 51 2.82 -5.86 5.67
N GLN A 52 3.95 -6.21 5.05
CA GLN A 52 4.34 -7.59 4.76
C GLN A 52 5.86 -7.78 4.87
N GLU A 53 6.31 -9.03 4.71
CA GLU A 53 7.72 -9.37 4.78
C GLU A 53 8.55 -8.69 3.68
N ASN A 54 9.63 -8.00 4.06
CA ASN A 54 10.56 -7.33 3.14
C ASN A 54 11.92 -8.04 2.94
N ALA A 55 12.13 -9.19 3.60
CA ALA A 55 13.37 -9.95 3.50
C ALA A 55 13.35 -10.96 2.34
N ALA A 56 12.39 -11.90 2.33
CA ALA A 56 12.32 -12.93 1.30
C ALA A 56 11.45 -12.52 0.12
N PRO A 57 12.00 -12.41 -1.12
CA PRO A 57 11.18 -12.16 -2.32
C PRO A 57 10.12 -13.25 -2.58
N ALA A 58 10.29 -14.45 -2.03
CA ALA A 58 9.32 -15.53 -2.14
C ALA A 58 7.99 -15.21 -1.45
N ALA A 59 8.02 -14.56 -0.28
CA ALA A 59 6.81 -14.18 0.45
C ALA A 59 5.90 -13.27 -0.40
N ARG A 60 6.49 -12.27 -1.08
CA ARG A 60 5.78 -11.38 -2.01
C ARG A 60 5.16 -12.14 -3.19
N ARG A 61 5.95 -13.00 -3.85
CA ARG A 61 5.47 -13.80 -5.00
C ARG A 61 4.35 -14.77 -4.61
N ASP A 62 4.43 -15.39 -3.44
CA ASP A 62 3.39 -16.34 -3.01
C ASP A 62 2.10 -15.62 -2.64
N LEU A 63 2.18 -14.43 -2.05
CA LEU A 63 1.02 -13.56 -1.82
C LEU A 63 0.36 -13.14 -3.14
N GLU A 64 1.15 -12.71 -4.13
CA GLU A 64 0.66 -12.38 -5.48
C GLU A 64 -0.06 -13.58 -6.12
N ARG A 65 0.58 -14.76 -6.12
CA ARG A 65 -0.02 -15.99 -6.66
C ARG A 65 -1.29 -16.40 -5.92
N TYR A 66 -1.34 -16.22 -4.60
CA TYR A 66 -2.51 -16.56 -3.82
C TYR A 66 -3.70 -15.69 -4.20
N LEU A 67 -3.53 -14.36 -4.24
CA LEU A 67 -4.61 -13.44 -4.61
C LEU A 67 -5.03 -13.57 -6.07
N ALA A 68 -4.10 -13.92 -6.98
CA ALA A 68 -4.43 -14.23 -8.36
C ALA A 68 -5.34 -15.47 -8.50
N ARG A 69 -5.32 -16.40 -7.54
CA ARG A 69 -6.26 -17.53 -7.50
C ARG A 69 -7.61 -17.17 -6.89
N ILE A 70 -7.63 -16.26 -5.91
CA ILE A 70 -8.87 -15.82 -5.24
C ILE A 70 -9.71 -14.91 -6.14
N ALA A 71 -9.05 -14.00 -6.86
CA ALA A 71 -9.66 -13.09 -7.82
C ALA A 71 -8.93 -13.23 -9.16
N PRO A 72 -9.26 -14.27 -9.95
CA PRO A 72 -8.63 -14.54 -11.23
C PRO A 72 -9.02 -13.52 -12.28
N GLU A 73 -8.09 -13.24 -13.19
CA GLU A 73 -8.34 -12.43 -14.38
C GLU A 73 -9.32 -13.15 -15.31
N SER A 74 -10.35 -12.44 -15.75
CA SER A 74 -11.39 -12.98 -16.64
C SER A 74 -12.13 -11.84 -17.34
N ARG A 75 -12.68 -12.13 -18.53
CA ARG A 75 -13.63 -11.26 -19.25
C ARG A 75 -15.09 -11.54 -18.90
N ASP A 76 -15.34 -12.48 -17.99
CA ASP A 76 -16.71 -12.89 -17.62
C ASP A 76 -17.33 -11.97 -16.55
N TYR A 77 -16.56 -11.04 -15.99
CA TYR A 77 -17.08 -10.04 -15.08
C TYR A 77 -17.86 -8.98 -15.86
N GLU A 78 -18.96 -8.50 -15.28
CA GLU A 78 -19.74 -7.40 -15.88
C GLU A 78 -18.91 -6.12 -16.00
N HIS A 79 -18.03 -5.85 -15.03
CA HIS A 79 -17.08 -4.75 -15.08
C HIS A 79 -15.74 -5.19 -15.71
N ASP A 80 -15.66 -5.11 -17.04
CA ASP A 80 -14.45 -5.42 -17.86
C ASP A 80 -14.04 -4.18 -18.70
N ASP A 81 -14.42 -2.98 -18.27
CA ASP A 81 -14.27 -1.74 -19.04
C ASP A 81 -12.81 -1.45 -19.38
N GLU A 82 -11.89 -1.79 -18.47
CA GLU A 82 -10.45 -1.63 -18.64
C GLU A 82 -9.70 -2.95 -18.92
N GLY A 83 -10.42 -4.01 -19.27
CA GLY A 83 -9.85 -5.33 -19.62
C GLY A 83 -9.81 -6.35 -18.47
N PRO A 84 -9.28 -7.56 -18.73
CA PRO A 84 -9.57 -8.75 -17.91
C PRO A 84 -9.01 -8.72 -16.48
N ASP A 85 -8.20 -7.70 -16.14
CA ASP A 85 -7.66 -7.46 -14.81
C ASP A 85 -8.40 -6.37 -14.03
N ASP A 86 -9.46 -5.78 -14.60
CA ASP A 86 -10.23 -4.67 -14.05
C ASP A 86 -11.01 -5.06 -12.78
N MET A 87 -12.12 -5.78 -12.92
CA MET A 87 -12.87 -6.26 -11.75
C MET A 87 -12.02 -7.07 -10.76
N PRO A 88 -11.11 -7.97 -11.18
CA PRO A 88 -10.21 -8.67 -10.25
C PRO A 88 -9.38 -7.72 -9.38
N ALA A 89 -8.91 -6.59 -9.91
CA ALA A 89 -8.17 -5.61 -9.13
C ALA A 89 -9.02 -4.97 -8.03
N HIS A 90 -10.30 -4.69 -8.33
CA HIS A 90 -11.26 -4.23 -7.33
C HIS A 90 -11.55 -5.29 -6.26
N LEU A 91 -11.70 -6.56 -6.67
CA LEU A 91 -11.90 -7.67 -5.72
C LEU A 91 -10.69 -7.84 -4.78
N ARG A 92 -9.46 -7.81 -5.32
CA ARG A 92 -8.24 -7.89 -4.49
C ARG A 92 -8.13 -6.68 -3.57
N ALA A 93 -8.53 -5.50 -4.03
CA ALA A 93 -8.54 -4.31 -3.18
C ALA A 93 -9.57 -4.40 -2.05
N ALA A 94 -10.76 -4.93 -2.31
CA ALA A 94 -11.79 -5.16 -1.30
C ALA A 94 -11.38 -6.20 -0.24
N LEU A 95 -10.53 -7.17 -0.61
CA LEU A 95 -10.01 -8.22 0.28
C LEU A 95 -8.76 -7.79 1.07
N THR A 96 -8.20 -6.62 0.77
CA THR A 96 -6.99 -6.10 1.42
C THR A 96 -7.28 -4.72 2.02
N ALA A 97 -6.25 -3.92 2.30
CA ALA A 97 -6.43 -2.67 3.02
C ALA A 97 -6.34 -1.45 2.10
N THR A 98 -7.26 -0.50 2.28
CA THR A 98 -7.15 0.85 1.73
C THR A 98 -6.50 1.83 2.71
N SER A 99 -6.45 1.47 3.99
CA SER A 99 -5.90 2.29 5.06
C SER A 99 -4.98 1.48 5.97
N LEU A 100 -3.85 2.05 6.35
CA LEU A 100 -2.96 1.53 7.39
C LEU A 100 -2.83 2.56 8.51
N SER A 101 -2.83 2.10 9.76
CA SER A 101 -2.55 2.93 10.92
C SER A 101 -1.33 2.35 11.64
N ILE A 102 -0.27 3.15 11.78
CA ILE A 102 1.04 2.73 12.26
C ILE A 102 1.44 3.64 13.43
N PRO A 103 1.72 3.11 14.62
CA PRO A 103 2.25 3.91 15.72
C PRO A 103 3.58 4.56 15.34
N VAL A 104 3.80 5.78 15.82
CA VAL A 104 5.10 6.48 15.76
C VAL A 104 5.61 6.61 17.18
N VAL A 105 6.84 6.14 17.43
CA VAL A 105 7.51 6.19 18.73
C VAL A 105 8.98 6.53 18.50
N GLY A 106 9.52 7.50 19.25
CA GLY A 106 10.91 7.94 19.08
C GLY A 106 11.18 8.54 17.70
N GLY A 107 10.18 9.19 17.12
CA GLY A 107 10.27 9.81 15.79
C GLY A 107 10.23 8.85 14.61
N ARG A 108 9.85 7.58 14.82
CA ARG A 108 9.87 6.54 13.78
C ARG A 108 8.59 5.71 13.77
N PRO A 109 8.08 5.30 12.59
CA PRO A 109 7.06 4.27 12.51
C PRO A 109 7.53 2.98 13.18
N VAL A 110 6.70 2.39 14.04
CA VAL A 110 7.02 1.16 14.76
C VAL A 110 6.68 -0.04 13.89
N LEU A 111 7.64 -0.42 13.05
CA LEU A 111 7.60 -1.62 12.22
C LEU A 111 8.50 -2.71 12.82
N GLY A 112 8.09 -3.97 12.69
CA GLY A 112 8.94 -5.12 12.99
C GLY A 112 10.13 -5.23 12.04
N THR A 113 11.17 -5.98 12.43
CA THR A 113 12.42 -6.13 11.65
C THR A 113 12.19 -6.52 10.20
N TRP A 114 11.17 -7.33 9.93
CA TRP A 114 10.86 -7.84 8.60
C TRP A 114 9.65 -7.15 7.96
N GLN A 115 9.11 -6.07 8.54
CA GLN A 115 7.94 -5.39 8.00
C GLN A 115 8.35 -4.27 7.05
N GLY A 116 7.90 -4.37 5.80
CA GLY A 116 7.88 -3.28 4.82
C GLY A 116 6.46 -2.79 4.56
N ILE A 117 6.34 -1.50 4.19
CA ILE A 117 5.10 -0.87 3.76
C ILE A 117 5.05 -0.93 2.23
N TYR A 118 4.00 -1.54 1.70
CA TYR A 118 3.85 -1.83 0.27
C TYR A 118 2.62 -1.19 -0.33
N LEU A 119 2.78 -0.68 -1.55
CA LEU A 119 1.71 -0.50 -2.50
C LEU A 119 1.54 -1.85 -3.20
N PHE A 120 0.36 -2.45 -3.07
CA PHE A 120 0.00 -3.59 -3.88
C PHE A 120 -0.73 -3.11 -5.13
N GLU A 121 -0.02 -3.09 -6.24
CA GLU A 121 -0.62 -2.85 -7.56
C GLU A 121 -1.29 -4.12 -8.05
N HIS A 122 -2.59 -4.05 -8.34
CA HIS A 122 -3.33 -5.20 -8.86
C HIS A 122 -3.47 -5.18 -10.39
N ARG A 123 -3.29 -4.02 -11.03
CA ARG A 123 -3.35 -3.85 -12.48
C ARG A 123 -2.02 -4.19 -13.16
N ARG A 124 -2.07 -4.75 -14.36
CA ARG A 124 -0.87 -5.09 -15.15
C ARG A 124 -0.19 -3.86 -15.73
N ALA A 125 -0.96 -2.86 -16.12
CA ALA A 125 -0.46 -1.61 -16.67
C ALA A 125 0.28 -0.78 -15.61
N ALA A 126 1.15 0.12 -16.06
CA ALA A 126 1.84 1.04 -15.17
C ALA A 126 0.87 2.12 -14.65
N HIS A 127 0.93 2.41 -13.35
CA HIS A 127 0.10 3.45 -12.73
C HIS A 127 0.92 4.36 -11.79
N ARG A 128 0.32 5.49 -11.45
CA ARG A 128 0.77 6.40 -10.40
C ARG A 128 -0.29 6.41 -9.32
N ARG A 129 0.02 5.85 -8.16
CA ARG A 129 -0.93 5.70 -7.03
C ARG A 129 -0.67 6.81 -6.01
N GLN A 130 -1.75 7.42 -5.56
CA GLN A 130 -1.74 8.52 -4.59
C GLN A 130 -2.06 7.97 -3.22
N ILE A 131 -1.19 8.27 -2.27
CA ILE A 131 -1.31 7.84 -0.88
C ILE A 131 -1.32 9.09 -0.02
N ALA A 132 -2.45 9.36 0.63
CA ALA A 132 -2.58 10.42 1.60
C ALA A 132 -1.95 9.95 2.93
N LEU A 133 -1.04 10.78 3.44
CA LEU A 133 -0.37 10.57 4.71
C LEU A 133 -0.89 11.60 5.70
N HIS A 134 -1.28 11.15 6.88
CA HIS A 134 -1.61 12.02 8.00
C HIS A 134 -0.91 11.52 9.26
N LEU A 135 -0.28 12.42 10.00
CA LEU A 135 0.37 12.12 11.27
C LEU A 135 -0.12 13.11 12.31
N ILE A 136 -0.68 12.57 13.38
CA ILE A 136 -1.09 13.33 14.55
C ILE A 136 -0.36 12.79 15.78
N GLY A 137 0.19 13.70 16.58
CA GLY A 137 1.02 13.32 17.71
C GLY A 137 1.61 14.51 18.42
N GLU A 138 2.65 14.27 19.22
CA GLU A 138 3.39 15.30 19.93
C GLU A 138 4.86 15.36 19.58
#